data_AF-A0AAW9N0D4-F1
#
_entry.id   AF-A0AAW9N0D4-F1
#
_cell.length_a   1.000
_cell.length_b   1.000
_cell.length_c   1.000
_cell.angle_alpha   90.00
_cell.angle_beta   90.00
_cell.angle_gamma   90.00
#
_symmetry.space_group_name_H-M   'P 1'
#
loop_
_entity.id
_entity.type
_entity.pdbx_description
1 polymer ?
#
loop_
_entity_poly.entity_id
_entity_poly.type
_entity_poly.pdbx_seq_one_letter_code
_entity_poly.pdbx_strand_id
1 'polypeptide(L)'
;MALPITDIKKLHQSLEYNFLYNKDLNSMHLLLQMLENEVKLKKFKPKYYCMKSINRSVSRSLYYRDDKNYIIRTIDKLINDDINRLELSTYLDGYSSGYKDDYYANMIEELALTIFGRECFYKGDILFHQINSEKELEVYELIEKSIQEDLELTEKIRSVTITYVNKFIKTKIFTINNFLDKQIKINLDNGRIDRGSEFLTIPELTNIYQKIIYSYLRSLTKTYITSYWYGVNDRVLSRY
;
A
#
# COMPACT_ATOMS: atom_id res chain seq x y z
N MET A 1 -13.96 -28.45 16.30
CA MET A 1 -14.26 -28.93 14.93
C MET A 1 -13.53 -27.98 13.98
N ALA A 2 -12.49 -28.44 13.27
CA ALA A 2 -11.73 -27.57 12.37
C ALA A 2 -12.61 -27.23 11.15
N LEU A 3 -12.67 -25.95 10.77
CA LEU A 3 -13.38 -25.51 9.57
C LEU A 3 -12.70 -26.09 8.32
N PRO A 4 -13.45 -26.55 7.31
CA PRO A 4 -12.89 -26.93 6.01
C PRO A 4 -12.04 -25.80 5.39
N ILE A 5 -10.96 -26.14 4.69
CA ILE A 5 -10.03 -25.17 4.05
C ILE A 5 -10.79 -24.21 3.11
N THR A 6 -11.81 -24.70 2.42
CA THR A 6 -12.70 -23.93 1.54
C THR A 6 -13.51 -22.86 2.30
N ASP A 7 -13.87 -23.12 3.55
CA ASP A 7 -14.66 -22.20 4.37
C ASP A 7 -13.78 -21.11 4.99
N ILE A 8 -12.52 -21.42 5.32
CA ILE A 8 -11.53 -20.44 5.78
C ILE A 8 -11.21 -19.43 4.68
N LYS A 9 -11.01 -19.89 3.44
CA LYS A 9 -10.75 -19.00 2.29
C LYS A 9 -11.93 -18.06 2.01
N LYS A 10 -13.16 -18.57 2.08
CA LYS A 10 -14.38 -17.76 1.94
C LYS A 10 -14.53 -16.76 3.08
N LEU A 11 -14.22 -17.15 4.31
CA LEU A 11 -14.24 -16.27 5.46
C LEU A 11 -13.25 -15.10 5.27
N HIS A 12 -12.01 -15.39 4.86
CA HIS A 12 -11.00 -14.36 4.58
C HIS A 12 -11.50 -13.36 3.55
N GLN A 13 -12.03 -13.84 2.42
CA GLN A 13 -12.60 -13.00 1.36
C GLN A 13 -13.77 -12.15 1.86
N SER A 14 -14.63 -12.70 2.73
CA SER A 14 -15.76 -11.97 3.30
C SER A 14 -15.30 -10.87 4.26
N LEU A 15 -14.32 -11.14 5.11
CA LEU A 15 -13.76 -10.15 6.04
C LEU A 15 -13.04 -9.04 5.27
N GLU A 16 -12.25 -9.41 4.25
CA GLU A 16 -11.57 -8.44 3.39
C GLU A 16 -12.58 -7.53 2.69
N TYR A 17 -13.64 -8.11 2.13
CA TYR A 17 -14.72 -7.36 1.51
C TYR A 17 -15.38 -6.39 2.50
N ASN A 18 -15.71 -6.85 3.71
CA ASN A 18 -16.35 -6.00 4.72
C ASN A 18 -15.43 -4.86 5.19
N PHE A 19 -14.15 -5.14 5.37
CA PHE A 19 -13.16 -4.12 5.71
C PHE A 19 -13.05 -3.05 4.63
N LEU A 20 -12.89 -3.46 3.37
CA LEU A 20 -12.71 -2.55 2.24
C LEU A 20 -13.99 -1.77 1.92
N TYR A 21 -15.12 -2.47 1.77
CA TYR A 21 -16.32 -1.90 1.18
C TYR A 21 -17.36 -1.42 2.19
N ASN A 22 -17.39 -2.03 3.38
CA ASN A 22 -18.33 -1.67 4.45
C ASN A 22 -17.64 -0.89 5.59
N LYS A 23 -16.32 -0.66 5.49
CA LYS A 23 -15.50 0.05 6.49
C LYS A 23 -15.55 -0.58 7.88
N ASP A 24 -15.77 -1.89 7.94
CA ASP A 24 -15.84 -2.63 9.19
C ASP A 24 -14.44 -2.89 9.75
N LEU A 25 -14.06 -2.15 10.79
CA LEU A 25 -12.77 -2.30 11.46
C LEU A 25 -12.63 -3.66 12.17
N ASN A 26 -13.74 -4.27 12.62
CA ASN A 26 -13.68 -5.58 13.28
C ASN A 26 -13.23 -6.65 12.30
N SER A 27 -13.64 -6.55 11.03
CA SER A 27 -13.18 -7.44 9.98
C SER A 27 -11.66 -7.39 9.81
N MET A 28 -11.03 -6.22 9.94
CA MET A 28 -9.57 -6.10 9.94
C MET A 28 -8.92 -6.75 11.16
N HIS A 29 -9.47 -6.52 12.35
CA HIS A 29 -8.94 -7.14 13.58
C HIS A 29 -8.99 -8.66 13.50
N LEU A 30 -10.06 -9.23 12.96
CA LEU A 30 -10.19 -10.66 12.74
C LEU A 30 -9.18 -11.17 11.69
N LEU A 31 -8.98 -10.45 10.57
CA LEU A 31 -7.94 -10.80 9.58
C LEU A 31 -6.54 -10.82 10.19
N LEU A 32 -6.19 -9.83 11.02
CA LEU A 32 -4.91 -9.81 11.73
C LEU A 32 -4.77 -10.98 12.68
N GLN A 33 -5.79 -11.27 13.49
CA GLN A 33 -5.77 -12.42 14.40
C GLN A 33 -5.62 -13.75 13.65
N MET A 34 -6.28 -13.90 12.49
CA MET A 34 -6.13 -15.08 11.64
C MET A 34 -4.67 -15.22 11.17
N LEU A 35 -4.07 -14.13 10.68
CA LEU A 35 -2.66 -14.14 10.25
C LEU A 35 -1.69 -14.37 11.40
N GLU A 36 -1.91 -13.78 12.56
CA GLU A 36 -1.11 -13.99 13.77
C GLU A 36 -1.11 -15.47 14.19
N ASN A 37 -2.27 -16.12 14.11
CA ASN A 37 -2.40 -17.54 14.40
C ASN A 37 -1.75 -18.44 13.34
N GLU A 38 -1.86 -18.10 12.05
CA GLU A 38 -1.25 -18.86 10.95
C GLU A 38 0.28 -18.75 10.94
N VAL A 39 0.81 -17.56 11.23
CA VAL A 39 2.21 -17.20 10.97
C VAL A 39 3.04 -17.09 12.27
N LYS A 40 2.42 -17.16 13.45
CA LYS A 40 3.07 -16.90 14.75
C LYS A 40 3.85 -15.57 14.73
N LEU A 41 3.25 -14.55 14.13
CA LEU A 41 3.83 -13.22 13.91
C LEU A 41 4.37 -12.64 15.23
N LYS A 42 5.70 -12.54 15.38
CA LYS A 42 6.30 -11.90 16.56
C LYS A 42 6.25 -10.37 16.47
N LYS A 43 6.32 -9.77 15.27
CA LYS A 43 6.42 -8.30 15.06
C LYS A 43 5.81 -7.82 13.73
N PHE A 44 4.48 -7.94 13.55
CA PHE A 44 3.80 -7.38 12.38
C PHE A 44 3.72 -5.85 12.43
N LYS A 45 4.31 -5.14 11.46
CA LYS A 45 4.25 -3.67 11.35
C LYS A 45 4.07 -3.24 9.88
N PRO A 46 2.82 -3.00 9.44
CA PRO A 46 2.56 -2.57 8.07
C PRO A 46 3.15 -1.18 7.83
N LYS A 47 3.74 -0.99 6.65
CA LYS A 47 4.31 0.30 6.24
C LYS A 47 3.36 0.98 5.27
N TYR A 48 2.96 2.21 5.61
CA TYR A 48 2.10 3.05 4.77
C TYR A 48 2.93 4.07 4.00
N TYR A 49 2.82 4.07 2.67
CA TYR A 49 3.58 4.97 1.80
C TYR A 49 2.83 5.36 0.52
N CYS A 50 1.70 4.73 0.21
CA CYS A 50 0.90 5.05 -0.97
C CYS A 50 0.49 6.53 -0.98
N MET A 51 -0.01 7.07 0.14
CA MET A 51 -0.42 8.47 0.21
C MET A 51 0.75 9.44 -0.03
N LYS A 52 1.95 9.12 0.48
CA LYS A 52 3.17 9.90 0.22
C LYS A 52 3.55 9.91 -1.26
N SER A 53 3.31 8.82 -1.98
CA SER A 53 3.53 8.71 -3.42
C SER A 53 2.51 9.54 -4.21
N ILE A 54 1.23 9.44 -3.82
CA ILE A 54 0.12 10.23 -4.39
C ILE A 54 0.38 11.72 -4.22
N ASN A 55 0.68 12.18 -2.99
CA ASN A 55 0.95 13.59 -2.71
C ASN A 55 2.10 14.13 -3.56
N ARG A 56 3.17 13.34 -3.75
CA ARG A 56 4.28 13.71 -4.66
C ARG A 56 3.84 13.82 -6.12
N SER A 57 3.02 12.88 -6.60
CA SER A 57 2.53 12.86 -7.99
C SER A 57 1.60 14.04 -8.28
N VAL A 58 0.62 14.27 -7.40
CA VAL A 58 -0.36 15.37 -7.52
C VAL A 58 0.32 16.73 -7.33
N SER A 59 1.27 16.84 -6.39
CA SER A 59 2.01 18.09 -6.20
C SER A 59 2.77 18.51 -7.45
N ARG A 60 3.32 17.56 -8.22
CA ARG A 60 4.00 17.85 -9.47
C ARG A 60 3.04 18.29 -10.57
N SER A 61 1.82 17.75 -10.61
CA SER A 61 0.81 18.19 -11.59
C SER A 61 0.25 19.59 -11.31
N LEU A 62 0.41 20.10 -10.07
CA LEU A 62 -0.08 21.42 -9.66
C LEU A 62 1.09 22.42 -9.46
N TYR A 63 2.22 22.24 -10.16
CA TYR A 63 3.41 23.07 -9.95
C TYR A 63 3.17 24.56 -10.22
N TYR A 64 2.25 24.88 -11.13
CA TYR A 64 1.90 26.24 -11.57
C TYR A 64 0.96 26.97 -10.62
N ARG A 65 0.50 26.31 -9.54
CA ARG A 65 -0.48 26.86 -8.60
C ARG A 65 0.14 27.26 -7.27
N ASP A 66 -0.16 28.46 -6.82
CA ASP A 66 0.30 28.98 -5.53
C ASP A 66 -0.38 28.28 -4.33
N ASP A 67 -1.62 27.80 -4.51
CA ASP A 67 -2.42 27.11 -3.49
C ASP A 67 -2.20 25.59 -3.47
N LYS A 68 -1.23 25.05 -4.23
CA LYS A 68 -1.02 23.59 -4.38
C LYS A 68 -0.90 22.86 -3.04
N ASN A 69 -0.22 23.44 -2.06
CA ASN A 69 -0.01 22.81 -0.75
C ASN A 69 -1.33 22.67 0.02
N TYR A 70 -2.24 23.65 -0.13
CA TYR A 70 -3.56 23.60 0.49
C TYR A 70 -4.45 22.56 -0.20
N ILE A 71 -4.40 22.49 -1.54
CA ILE A 71 -5.09 21.45 -2.32
C ILE A 71 -4.61 20.05 -1.89
N ILE A 72 -3.30 19.82 -1.81
CA ILE A 72 -2.72 18.53 -1.41
C ILE A 72 -3.18 18.13 -0.01
N ARG A 73 -3.14 19.05 0.97
CA ARG A 73 -3.62 18.78 2.33
C ARG A 73 -5.11 18.44 2.37
N THR A 74 -5.90 19.06 1.50
CA THR A 74 -7.33 18.79 1.39
C THR A 74 -7.58 17.41 0.78
N ILE A 75 -6.85 17.04 -0.28
CA ILE A 75 -6.89 15.69 -0.85
C ILE A 75 -6.51 14.66 0.21
N ASP A 76 -5.38 14.86 0.90
CA ASP A 76 -4.87 13.99 1.95
C ASP A 76 -5.94 13.68 3.00
N LYS A 77 -6.56 14.73 3.57
CA LYS A 77 -7.66 14.58 4.53
C LYS A 77 -8.87 13.81 3.98
N LEU A 78 -9.21 14.01 2.70
CA LEU A 78 -10.40 13.40 2.10
C LEU A 78 -10.24 11.91 1.82
N ILE A 79 -9.03 11.46 1.46
CA ILE A 79 -8.82 10.13 0.88
C ILE A 79 -7.84 9.23 1.65
N ASN A 80 -7.04 9.78 2.57
CA ASN A 80 -5.97 9.03 3.25
C ASN A 80 -6.46 7.74 3.90
N ASP A 81 -7.59 7.77 4.61
CA ASP A 81 -8.12 6.56 5.25
C ASP A 81 -8.51 5.49 4.24
N ASP A 82 -9.13 5.87 3.12
CA ASP A 82 -9.52 4.89 2.09
C ASP A 82 -8.28 4.32 1.38
N ILE A 83 -7.26 5.15 1.13
CA ILE A 83 -5.95 4.72 0.60
C ILE A 83 -5.26 3.74 1.56
N ASN A 84 -5.24 4.05 2.86
CA ASN A 84 -4.59 3.21 3.86
C ASN A 84 -5.31 1.87 4.05
N ARG A 85 -6.65 1.82 3.91
CA ARG A 85 -7.39 0.55 3.98
C ARG A 85 -6.96 -0.43 2.89
N LEU A 86 -6.99 -0.02 1.63
CA LEU A 86 -6.61 -0.92 0.54
C LEU A 86 -5.10 -1.20 0.53
N GLU A 87 -4.26 -0.24 0.94
CA GLU A 87 -2.81 -0.47 1.13
C GLU A 87 -2.56 -1.57 2.18
N LEU A 88 -3.26 -1.50 3.31
CA LEU A 88 -3.15 -2.51 4.36
C LEU A 88 -3.64 -3.88 3.88
N SER A 89 -4.79 -3.95 3.20
CA SER A 89 -5.30 -5.19 2.62
C SER A 89 -4.28 -5.84 1.68
N THR A 90 -3.71 -5.03 0.78
CA THR A 90 -2.70 -5.49 -0.20
C THR A 90 -1.41 -5.94 0.50
N TYR A 91 -1.02 -5.27 1.58
CA TYR A 91 0.11 -5.66 2.40
C TYR A 91 -0.11 -7.03 3.05
N LEU A 92 -1.29 -7.28 3.62
CA LEU A 92 -1.61 -8.58 4.22
C LEU A 92 -1.59 -9.70 3.18
N ASP A 93 -2.19 -9.45 2.02
CA ASP A 93 -2.21 -10.39 0.91
C ASP A 93 -0.79 -10.75 0.45
N GLY A 94 0.05 -9.75 0.20
CA GLY A 94 1.44 -9.98 -0.22
C GLY A 94 2.24 -10.72 0.86
N TYR A 95 2.11 -10.32 2.12
CA TYR A 95 2.75 -11.00 3.24
C TYR A 95 2.34 -12.47 3.37
N SER A 96 1.04 -12.77 3.34
CA SER A 96 0.52 -14.14 3.40
C SER A 96 1.02 -14.98 2.22
N SER A 97 1.02 -14.42 1.01
CA SER A 97 1.53 -15.11 -0.18
C SER A 97 3.01 -15.44 -0.05
N GLY A 98 3.84 -14.48 0.38
CA GLY A 98 5.27 -14.70 0.58
C GLY A 98 5.56 -15.73 1.67
N TYR A 99 4.82 -15.69 2.78
CA TYR A 99 4.98 -16.66 3.86
C TYR A 99 4.65 -18.10 3.43
N LYS A 100 3.72 -18.26 2.49
CA LYS A 100 3.31 -19.57 1.95
C LYS A 100 4.24 -20.06 0.82
N ASP A 101 5.19 -19.25 0.38
CA ASP A 101 6.10 -19.60 -0.71
C ASP A 101 7.36 -20.31 -0.21
N ASP A 102 7.32 -21.65 -0.24
CA ASP A 102 8.48 -22.46 0.17
C ASP A 102 9.64 -22.40 -0.83
N TYR A 103 9.40 -22.07 -2.11
CA TYR A 103 10.46 -22.01 -3.13
C TYR A 103 11.41 -20.85 -2.83
N TYR A 104 10.87 -19.65 -2.67
CA TYR A 104 11.68 -18.48 -2.33
C TYR A 104 12.21 -18.56 -0.89
N ALA A 105 11.48 -19.20 0.03
CA ALA A 105 11.97 -19.41 1.39
C ALA A 105 13.23 -20.29 1.39
N ASN A 106 13.24 -21.40 0.63
CA ASN A 106 14.42 -22.26 0.51
C ASN A 106 15.62 -21.51 -0.07
N MET A 107 15.39 -20.65 -1.08
CA MET A 107 16.45 -19.86 -1.70
C MET A 107 17.04 -18.82 -0.74
N ILE A 108 16.19 -18.15 0.04
CA ILE A 108 16.65 -17.22 1.08
C ILE A 108 17.40 -17.95 2.19
N GLU A 109 16.94 -19.14 2.58
CA GLU A 109 17.57 -19.97 3.61
C GLU A 109 18.98 -20.41 3.19
N GLU A 110 19.15 -20.87 1.95
CA GLU A 110 20.45 -21.22 1.38
C GLU A 110 21.40 -20.01 1.35
N LEU A 111 20.89 -18.84 0.97
CA LEU A 111 21.64 -17.58 1.00
C LEU A 111 22.08 -17.23 2.43
N ALA A 112 21.17 -17.31 3.40
CA ALA A 112 21.47 -17.03 4.81
C ALA A 112 22.51 -17.99 5.40
N LEU A 113 22.39 -19.29 5.11
CA LEU A 113 23.37 -20.30 5.50
C LEU A 113 24.76 -20.01 4.92
N THR A 114 24.81 -19.52 3.68
CA THR A 114 26.07 -19.20 2.99
C THR A 114 26.74 -17.96 3.57
N ILE A 115 25.97 -16.91 3.90
CA ILE A 115 26.51 -15.63 4.37
C ILE A 115 26.81 -15.65 5.88
N PHE A 116 25.88 -16.16 6.69
CA PHE A 116 25.95 -16.05 8.15
C PHE A 116 26.18 -17.38 8.87
N GLY A 117 26.06 -18.52 8.16
CA GLY A 117 26.08 -19.83 8.79
C GLY A 117 24.83 -20.12 9.62
N ARG A 118 24.83 -21.24 10.36
CA ARG A 118 23.65 -21.75 11.08
C ARG A 118 23.25 -20.93 12.32
N GLU A 119 24.18 -20.16 12.88
CA GLU A 119 23.92 -19.41 14.12
C GLU A 119 22.91 -18.27 13.96
N CYS A 120 22.72 -17.77 12.73
CA CYS A 120 21.81 -16.65 12.48
C CYS A 120 20.34 -16.98 12.82
N PHE A 121 19.90 -18.22 12.60
CA PHE A 121 18.52 -18.63 12.83
C PHE A 121 18.15 -18.73 14.32
N TYR A 122 19.12 -18.98 15.20
CA TYR A 122 18.87 -19.12 16.65
C TYR A 122 18.94 -17.79 17.40
N LYS A 123 19.58 -16.78 16.82
CA LYS A 123 19.84 -15.47 17.46
C LYS A 123 19.03 -14.33 16.87
N GLY A 124 18.49 -14.49 15.66
CA GLY A 124 17.87 -13.39 14.90
C GLY A 124 16.34 -13.36 14.97
N ASP A 125 15.79 -12.21 15.35
CA ASP A 125 14.38 -11.87 15.10
C ASP A 125 14.15 -11.36 13.66
N ILE A 126 15.24 -11.14 12.89
CA ILE A 126 15.24 -10.48 11.58
C ILE A 126 16.34 -11.11 10.71
N LEU A 127 15.99 -11.50 9.48
CA LEU A 127 16.93 -12.01 8.47
C LEU A 127 17.35 -10.90 7.48
N PHE A 128 16.80 -10.86 6.25
CA PHE A 128 17.13 -9.86 5.21
C PHE A 128 16.03 -8.80 5.01
N HIS A 129 15.31 -8.45 6.07
CA HIS A 129 14.24 -7.43 6.01
C HIS A 129 14.74 -6.04 5.60
N GLN A 130 16.04 -5.81 5.75
CA GLN A 130 16.74 -4.67 5.18
C GLN A 130 17.79 -5.21 4.23
N ILE A 131 17.66 -4.86 2.95
CA ILE A 131 18.61 -5.27 1.91
C ILE A 131 19.92 -4.50 2.16
N ASN A 132 20.96 -5.23 2.52
CA ASN A 132 22.27 -4.69 2.89
C ASN A 132 23.40 -5.20 1.99
N SER A 133 23.15 -6.21 1.15
CA SER A 133 24.14 -6.76 0.22
C SER A 133 23.61 -6.89 -1.21
N GLU A 134 24.52 -6.94 -2.17
CA GLU A 134 24.20 -7.11 -3.60
C GLU A 134 23.50 -8.46 -3.86
N LYS A 135 23.92 -9.52 -3.18
CA LYS A 135 23.28 -10.84 -3.30
C LYS A 135 21.84 -10.85 -2.78
N GLU A 136 21.56 -10.11 -1.70
CA GLU A 136 20.19 -9.94 -1.22
C GLU A 136 19.34 -9.17 -2.24
N LEU A 137 19.93 -8.16 -2.89
CA LEU A 137 19.26 -7.37 -3.91
C LEU A 137 18.93 -8.22 -5.15
N GLU A 138 19.85 -9.07 -5.61
CA GLU A 138 19.61 -9.98 -6.75
C GLU A 138 18.41 -10.89 -6.51
N VAL A 139 18.32 -11.49 -5.31
CA VAL A 139 17.19 -12.34 -4.93
C VAL A 139 15.89 -11.55 -4.84
N TYR A 140 15.93 -10.34 -4.26
CA TYR A 140 14.77 -9.46 -4.19
C TYR A 140 14.29 -9.05 -5.59
N GLU A 141 15.20 -8.69 -6.50
CA GLU A 141 14.88 -8.31 -7.89
C GLU A 141 14.29 -9.49 -8.68
N LEU A 142 14.75 -10.71 -8.40
CA LEU A 142 14.20 -11.92 -9.01
C LEU A 142 12.74 -12.15 -8.56
N ILE A 143 12.43 -11.94 -7.28
CA ILE A 143 11.05 -11.98 -6.75
C ILE A 143 10.22 -10.84 -7.34
N GLU A 144 10.76 -9.63 -7.39
CA GLU A 144 10.06 -8.49 -7.99
C GLU A 144 9.70 -8.77 -9.44
N LYS A 145 10.64 -9.32 -10.22
CA LYS A 145 10.42 -9.69 -11.62
C LYS A 145 9.36 -10.79 -11.76
N SER A 146 9.42 -11.85 -10.96
CA SER A 146 8.44 -12.94 -11.07
C SER A 146 7.02 -12.48 -10.74
N ILE A 147 6.86 -11.61 -9.73
CA ILE A 147 5.57 -11.01 -9.38
C ILE A 147 5.07 -10.08 -10.50
N GLN A 148 5.96 -9.32 -11.14
CA GLN A 148 5.59 -8.43 -12.24
C GLN A 148 5.23 -9.18 -13.54
N GLU A 149 5.83 -10.35 -13.77
CA GLU A 149 5.53 -11.22 -14.91
C GLU A 149 4.25 -12.06 -14.70
N ASP A 150 3.77 -12.18 -13.46
CA ASP A 150 2.45 -12.75 -13.16
C ASP A 150 1.33 -11.79 -13.60
N LEU A 151 0.82 -12.05 -14.81
CA LEU A 151 -0.26 -11.29 -15.43
C LEU A 151 -1.57 -11.37 -14.63
N GLU A 152 -1.88 -12.53 -14.03
CA GLU A 152 -3.13 -12.72 -13.30
C GLU A 152 -3.14 -11.89 -12.01
N LEU A 153 -2.05 -11.96 -11.25
CA LEU A 153 -1.88 -11.17 -10.04
C LEU A 153 -1.85 -9.66 -10.34
N THR A 154 -1.11 -9.26 -11.37
CA THR A 154 -0.99 -7.85 -11.76
C THR A 154 -2.34 -7.28 -12.18
N GLU A 155 -3.12 -8.01 -12.98
CA GLU A 155 -4.48 -7.61 -13.36
C GLU A 155 -5.47 -7.67 -12.19
N LYS A 156 -5.31 -8.60 -11.24
CA LYS A 156 -6.08 -8.62 -9.99
C LYS A 156 -5.84 -7.34 -9.18
N ILE A 157 -4.58 -6.99 -8.90
CA ILE A 157 -4.23 -5.77 -8.15
C ILE A 157 -4.79 -4.54 -8.88
N ARG A 158 -4.62 -4.48 -10.20
CA ARG A 158 -5.10 -3.38 -11.03
C ARG A 158 -6.62 -3.22 -10.97
N SER A 159 -7.37 -4.30 -11.20
CA SER A 159 -8.83 -4.29 -11.24
C SER A 159 -9.45 -3.94 -9.88
N VAL A 160 -8.93 -4.51 -8.79
CA VAL A 160 -9.35 -4.18 -7.41
C VAL A 160 -9.09 -2.71 -7.12
N THR A 161 -7.89 -2.20 -7.44
CA THR A 161 -7.53 -0.81 -7.20
C THR A 161 -8.44 0.15 -7.97
N ILE A 162 -8.62 -0.07 -9.27
CA ILE A 162 -9.46 0.81 -10.10
C ILE A 162 -10.90 0.81 -9.60
N THR A 163 -11.44 -0.37 -9.26
CA THR A 163 -12.81 -0.51 -8.75
C THR A 163 -12.98 0.23 -7.43
N TYR A 164 -12.04 0.06 -6.50
CA TYR A 164 -12.07 0.69 -5.20
C TYR A 164 -11.93 2.22 -5.28
N VAL A 165 -10.97 2.71 -6.07
CA VAL A 165 -10.75 4.15 -6.29
C VAL A 165 -11.97 4.79 -6.96
N ASN A 166 -12.55 4.13 -7.97
CA ASN A 166 -13.79 4.61 -8.61
C ASN A 166 -14.95 4.73 -7.60
N LYS A 167 -15.08 3.76 -6.68
CA LYS A 167 -16.18 3.70 -5.71
C LYS A 167 -16.04 4.72 -4.58
N PHE A 168 -14.86 4.87 -4.01
CA PHE A 168 -14.68 5.66 -2.77
C PHE A 168 -13.95 6.99 -2.95
N ILE A 169 -13.12 7.12 -3.98
CA ILE A 169 -12.21 8.28 -4.13
C ILE A 169 -12.69 9.22 -5.23
N LYS A 170 -13.21 8.71 -6.34
CA LYS A 170 -13.61 9.51 -7.51
C LYS A 170 -14.48 10.69 -7.13
N THR A 171 -15.63 10.44 -6.50
CA THR A 171 -16.57 11.52 -6.14
C THR A 171 -15.92 12.55 -5.23
N LYS A 172 -15.11 12.12 -4.25
CA LYS A 172 -14.42 13.02 -3.32
C LYS A 172 -13.49 14.00 -4.04
N ILE A 173 -12.76 13.51 -5.05
CA ILE A 173 -11.87 14.35 -5.87
C ILE A 173 -12.70 15.33 -6.71
N PHE A 174 -13.76 14.87 -7.37
CA PHE A 174 -14.60 15.76 -8.20
C PHE A 174 -15.39 16.78 -7.38
N THR A 175 -15.59 16.56 -6.08
CA THR A 175 -16.21 17.51 -5.15
C THR A 175 -15.21 18.31 -4.33
N ILE A 176 -13.90 18.25 -4.63
CA ILE A 176 -12.88 18.86 -3.77
C ILE A 176 -13.05 20.38 -3.60
N ASN A 177 -13.58 21.06 -4.62
CA ASN A 177 -13.83 22.50 -4.58
C ASN A 177 -14.77 22.90 -3.44
N ASN A 178 -15.64 22.00 -2.98
CA ASN A 178 -16.53 22.25 -1.83
C ASN A 178 -15.77 22.31 -0.49
N PHE A 179 -14.52 21.84 -0.46
CA PHE A 179 -13.65 21.80 0.71
C PHE A 179 -12.47 22.78 0.60
N LEU A 180 -12.36 23.49 -0.52
CA LEU A 180 -11.36 24.54 -0.72
C LEU A 180 -11.97 25.87 -0.26
N ASP A 181 -11.76 26.22 1.00
CA ASP A 181 -12.14 27.55 1.49
C ASP A 181 -11.26 28.60 0.83
N LYS A 182 -11.88 29.52 0.07
CA LYS A 182 -11.16 30.66 -0.50
C LYS A 182 -10.79 31.63 0.62
N GLN A 183 -9.55 31.54 1.08
CA GLN A 183 -8.98 32.59 1.93
C GLN A 183 -8.78 33.86 1.09
N ILE A 184 -9.30 34.99 1.59
CA ILE A 184 -9.01 36.31 1.03
C ILE A 184 -7.53 36.58 1.27
N LYS A 185 -6.78 36.88 0.21
CA LYS A 185 -5.38 37.27 0.33
C LYS A 185 -5.30 38.79 0.22
N ILE A 186 -4.78 39.43 1.27
CA ILE A 186 -4.40 40.84 1.22
C ILE A 186 -2.97 40.89 0.72
N ASN A 187 -2.80 41.43 -0.48
CA ASN A 187 -1.48 41.64 -1.05
C ASN A 187 -0.88 42.91 -0.43
N LEU A 188 0.05 42.72 0.50
CA LEU A 188 0.64 43.80 1.30
C LEU A 188 1.54 44.73 0.47
N ASP A 189 2.01 44.28 -0.70
CA ASP A 189 2.92 45.05 -1.55
C ASP A 189 2.19 46.11 -2.39
N ASN A 190 0.91 45.91 -2.68
CA ASN A 190 0.10 46.83 -3.50
C ASN A 190 -1.23 47.23 -2.83
N GLY A 191 -1.47 46.78 -1.60
CA GLY A 191 -2.69 47.07 -0.83
C GLY A 191 -3.97 46.50 -1.43
N ARG A 192 -3.88 45.61 -2.43
CA ARG A 192 -5.05 45.05 -3.12
C ARG A 192 -5.56 43.80 -2.40
N ILE A 193 -6.87 43.67 -2.37
CA ILE A 193 -7.56 42.46 -1.95
C ILE A 193 -7.65 41.55 -3.18
N ASP A 194 -6.79 40.54 -3.24
CA ASP A 194 -6.88 39.52 -4.27
C ASP A 194 -7.93 38.48 -3.84
N ARG A 195 -8.90 38.24 -4.72
CA ARG A 195 -9.73 37.03 -4.59
C ARG A 195 -8.76 35.87 -4.69
N GLY A 196 -8.70 35.02 -3.67
CA GLY A 196 -7.79 33.88 -3.62
C GLY A 196 -7.86 33.00 -4.87
N SER A 197 -6.91 32.07 -4.99
CA SER A 197 -6.73 31.17 -6.14
C SER A 197 -8.04 30.64 -6.73
N GLU A 198 -8.12 30.57 -8.07
CA GLU A 198 -9.30 30.08 -8.78
C GLU A 198 -9.66 28.64 -8.37
N PHE A 199 -10.93 28.25 -8.47
CA PHE A 199 -11.29 26.85 -8.19
C PHE A 199 -10.66 25.91 -9.23
N LEU A 200 -10.51 24.64 -8.87
CA LEU A 200 -10.01 23.64 -9.81
C LEU A 200 -11.04 23.41 -10.91
N THR A 201 -10.60 23.50 -12.15
CA THR A 201 -11.39 23.23 -13.34
C THR A 201 -11.60 21.71 -13.53
N ILE A 202 -12.61 21.31 -14.30
CA ILE A 202 -12.86 19.89 -14.61
C ILE A 202 -11.62 19.17 -15.20
N PRO A 203 -10.86 19.78 -16.13
CA PRO A 203 -9.62 19.18 -16.61
C PRO A 203 -8.56 18.98 -15.52
N GLU A 204 -8.41 19.95 -14.60
CA GLU A 204 -7.48 19.83 -13.47
C GLU A 204 -7.91 18.70 -12.52
N LEU A 205 -9.20 18.61 -12.19
CA LEU A 205 -9.75 17.54 -11.35
C LEU A 205 -9.54 16.17 -12.00
N THR A 206 -9.73 16.07 -13.31
CA THR A 206 -9.51 14.84 -14.07
C THR A 206 -8.04 14.44 -14.06
N ASN A 207 -7.13 15.40 -14.25
CA ASN A 207 -5.69 15.16 -14.17
C ASN A 207 -5.28 14.70 -12.76
N ILE A 208 -5.76 15.36 -11.70
CA ILE A 208 -5.53 14.95 -10.30
C ILE A 208 -6.00 13.50 -10.10
N TYR A 209 -7.22 13.18 -10.53
CA TYR A 209 -7.79 11.84 -10.40
C TYR A 209 -6.94 10.77 -11.09
N GLN A 210 -6.49 11.04 -12.33
CA GLN A 210 -5.59 10.16 -13.05
C GLN A 210 -4.25 9.99 -12.32
N LYS A 211 -3.65 11.08 -11.82
CA LYS A 211 -2.39 11.01 -11.05
C LYS A 211 -2.53 10.18 -9.78
N ILE A 212 -3.68 10.25 -9.10
CA ILE A 212 -3.99 9.39 -7.95
C ILE A 212 -4.00 7.93 -8.39
N ILE A 213 -4.78 7.55 -9.42
CA ILE A 213 -4.85 6.16 -9.89
C ILE A 213 -3.46 5.61 -10.24
N TYR A 214 -2.71 6.32 -11.10
CA TYR A 214 -1.41 5.83 -11.58
C TYR A 214 -0.38 5.69 -10.45
N SER A 215 -0.30 6.69 -9.56
CA SER A 215 0.65 6.63 -8.44
C SER A 215 0.24 5.60 -7.40
N TYR A 216 -1.05 5.40 -7.20
CA TYR A 216 -1.55 4.42 -6.24
C TYR A 216 -1.33 3.00 -6.72
N LEU A 217 -1.67 2.67 -7.97
CA LEU A 217 -1.39 1.38 -8.59
C LEU A 217 0.08 0.98 -8.45
N ARG A 218 0.99 1.87 -8.88
CA ARG A 218 2.43 1.64 -8.78
C ARG A 218 2.88 1.40 -7.34
N SER A 219 2.32 2.15 -6.39
CA SER A 219 2.70 2.04 -4.98
C SER A 219 2.15 0.76 -4.35
N LEU A 220 0.92 0.36 -4.68
CA LEU A 220 0.31 -0.89 -4.20
C LEU A 220 1.03 -2.12 -4.71
N THR A 221 1.43 -2.16 -5.99
CA THR A 221 2.25 -3.26 -6.52
C THR A 221 3.55 -3.38 -5.73
N LYS A 222 4.21 -2.25 -5.44
CA LYS A 222 5.39 -2.24 -4.59
C LYS A 222 5.08 -2.71 -3.16
N THR A 223 3.89 -2.39 -2.63
CA THR A 223 3.47 -2.76 -1.27
C THR A 223 3.37 -4.26 -1.18
N TYR A 224 2.71 -4.86 -2.17
CA TYR A 224 2.61 -6.30 -2.32
C TYR A 224 4.00 -6.95 -2.34
N ILE A 225 4.89 -6.54 -3.25
CA ILE A 225 6.25 -7.12 -3.38
C ILE A 225 7.05 -6.99 -2.08
N THR A 226 7.02 -5.81 -1.45
CA THR A 226 7.76 -5.57 -0.20
C THR A 226 7.22 -6.43 0.94
N SER A 227 5.89 -6.56 1.06
CA SER A 227 5.27 -7.39 2.07
C SER A 227 5.51 -8.87 1.83
N TYR A 228 5.52 -9.30 0.57
CA TYR A 228 5.88 -10.65 0.14
C TYR A 228 7.30 -10.99 0.55
N TRP A 229 8.26 -10.10 0.29
CA TRP A 229 9.65 -10.26 0.74
C TRP A 229 9.75 -10.50 2.26
N TYR A 230 8.99 -9.74 3.06
CA TYR A 230 8.94 -9.93 4.50
C TYR A 230 8.33 -11.28 4.88
N GLY A 231 7.24 -11.68 4.23
CA GLY A 231 6.60 -12.98 4.44
C GLY A 231 7.58 -14.14 4.20
N VAL A 232 8.35 -14.10 3.10
CA VAL A 232 9.35 -15.14 2.79
C VAL A 232 10.46 -15.19 3.85
N ASN A 233 10.97 -14.03 4.28
CA ASN A 233 12.00 -13.98 5.33
C ASN A 233 11.50 -14.56 6.66
N ASP A 234 10.29 -14.18 7.06
CA ASP A 234 9.68 -14.68 8.28
C ASP A 234 9.34 -16.17 8.19
N ARG A 235 9.03 -16.67 6.99
CA ARG A 235 8.85 -18.11 6.74
C ARG A 235 10.12 -18.88 7.04
N VAL A 236 11.29 -18.39 6.62
CA VAL A 236 12.58 -19.02 6.95
C VAL A 236 12.79 -19.05 8.46
N LEU A 237 12.61 -17.90 9.13
CA LEU A 237 12.76 -17.83 10.59
C LEU A 237 11.79 -18.73 11.35
N SER A 238 10.56 -18.91 10.85
CA SER A 238 9.54 -19.75 11.48
C SER A 238 9.87 -21.25 11.52
N ARG A 239 10.86 -21.69 10.72
CA ARG A 239 11.34 -23.08 10.68
C ARG A 239 12.25 -23.43 11.86
N TYR A 240 12.73 -22.44 12.60
CA TYR A 240 13.73 -22.56 13.67
C TYR A 240 13.22 -21.98 15.00
#